data_AF-A0A2X1PFE6-F1
#
_entry.id   AF-A0A2X1PFE6-F1
#
_cell.length_a   1.000
_cell.length_b   1.000
_cell.length_c   1.000
_cell.angle_alpha   90.00
_cell.angle_beta   90.00
_cell.angle_gamma   90.00
#
_symmetry.space_group_name_H-M   'P 1'
#
loop_
_entity.id
_entity.type
_entity.pdbx_description
1 polymer ?
#
loop_
_entity_poly.entity_id
_entity_poly.type
_entity_poly.pdbx_seq_one_letter_code
_entity_poly.pdbx_strand_id
1 'polypeptide(L)' 'MLRECDYSQALLEQVNQAISDKTPLVIQGSNSKAFLGRPVTGQTLDVRCHRGHC' A
#
# COMPACT_ATOMS: atom_id res chain seq x y z
N MET A 1 -12.13 5.91 21.50
CA MET A 1 -10.73 5.47 21.59
C MET A 1 -10.47 4.57 20.40
N LEU A 2 -10.11 5.14 19.24
CA LEU A 2 -9.78 4.34 18.06
C LEU A 2 -8.41 3.72 18.33
N ARG A 3 -8.35 2.40 18.46
CA ARG A 3 -7.09 1.67 18.55
C ARG A 3 -6.37 1.90 17.23
N GLU A 4 -5.22 2.56 17.25
CA GLU A 4 -4.34 2.59 16.09
C GLU A 4 -3.91 1.15 15.83
N CYS A 5 -4.50 0.52 14.81
CA CYS A 5 -4.11 -0.81 14.41
C CYS A 5 -2.79 -0.68 13.67
N ASP A 6 -1.73 -1.31 14.19
CA ASP A 6 -0.48 -1.41 13.48
C ASP A 6 -0.67 -2.33 12.26
N TYR A 7 -0.80 -1.73 11.09
CA TYR A 7 -0.94 -2.45 9.82
C TYR A 7 0.41 -2.82 9.20
N SER A 8 1.54 -2.54 9.86
CA SER A 8 2.87 -2.76 9.29
C SER A 8 3.11 -4.22 8.97
N GLN A 9 2.67 -5.14 9.83
CA GLN A 9 2.83 -6.59 9.59
C GLN A 9 2.10 -7.04 8.32
N ALA A 10 0.83 -6.67 8.16
CA ALA A 10 0.04 -7.04 6.99
C ALA A 10 0.61 -6.44 5.68
N LEU A 11 1.12 -5.21 5.73
CA LEU A 11 1.79 -4.58 4.60
C LEU A 11 3.10 -5.30 4.25
N LEU A 12 3.89 -5.69 5.26
CA LEU A 12 5.13 -6.45 5.06
C LEU A 12 4.87 -7.83 4.46
N GLU A 13 3.83 -8.54 4.90
CA GLU A 13 3.43 -9.82 4.32
C GLU A 13 3.08 -9.66 2.83
N GLN A 14 2.30 -8.64 2.47
CA GLN A 14 1.93 -8.38 1.07
C GLN A 14 3.14 -8.01 0.20
N VAL A 15 4.11 -7.26 0.75
CA VAL A 15 5.36 -6.93 0.05
C VAL A 15 6.20 -8.18 -0.18
N ASN A 16 6.39 -9.01 0.84
CA ASN A 16 7.17 -10.24 0.73
C ASN A 16 6.56 -11.22 -0.28
N GLN A 17 5.23 -11.34 -0.31
CA GLN A 17 4.54 -12.15 -1.31
C GLN A 17 4.80 -11.63 -2.74
N ALA A 18 4.67 -10.33 -2.96
CA ALA A 18 4.91 -9.74 -4.28
C ALA A 18 6.36 -9.89 -4.75
N ILE A 19 7.33 -9.81 -3.83
CA ILE A 19 8.75 -10.08 -4.12
C ILE A 19 8.94 -11.53 -4.55
N SER A 20 8.36 -12.48 -3.81
CA SER A 20 8.40 -13.91 -4.14
C SER A 20 7.83 -14.17 -5.53
N ASP A 21 6.70 -13.54 -5.84
CA ASP A 21 5.99 -13.72 -7.11
C ASP A 21 6.56 -12.89 -8.26
N LYS A 22 7.56 -12.02 -7.99
CA LYS A 22 8.09 -11.03 -8.92
C LYS A 22 7.00 -10.14 -9.53
N THR A 23 5.97 -9.87 -8.74
CA THR A 23 4.81 -9.06 -9.15
C THR A 23 5.10 -7.59 -8.83
N PRO A 24 5.03 -6.68 -9.82
CA PRO A 24 5.14 -5.26 -9.56
C PRO A 24 4.03 -4.78 -8.61
N LEU A 25 4.37 -3.93 -7.65
CA LEU A 25 3.41 -3.31 -6.74
C LEU A 25 3.17 -1.84 -7.10
N VAL A 26 1.90 -1.43 -7.02
CA VAL A 26 1.48 -0.02 -7.10
C VAL A 26 1.15 0.44 -5.69
N ILE A 27 2.07 1.20 -5.08
CA ILE A 27 1.88 1.72 -3.73
C ILE A 27 0.89 2.88 -3.79
N GLN A 28 -0.24 2.73 -3.12
CA GLN A 28 -1.37 3.64 -3.23
C GLN A 28 -1.83 4.15 -1.86
N GLY A 29 -1.78 5.46 -1.68
CA GLY A 29 -2.48 6.15 -0.59
C GLY A 29 -3.93 6.44 -0.98
N SER A 30 -4.37 7.69 -0.85
CA SER A 30 -5.75 8.11 -1.20
C SER A 30 -6.09 8.08 -2.69
N ASN A 31 -5.11 7.84 -3.57
CA ASN A 31 -5.26 7.84 -5.04
C ASN A 31 -5.89 9.11 -5.65
N SER A 32 -5.97 10.21 -4.92
CA SER A 32 -6.62 11.46 -5.36
C SER A 32 -5.88 12.18 -6.49
N LYS A 33 -4.70 11.69 -6.85
CA LYS A 33 -3.81 12.20 -7.90
C LYS A 33 -3.55 11.18 -9.00
N ALA A 34 -4.38 10.14 -9.13
CA ALA A 34 -4.23 9.11 -10.17
C ALA A 34 -4.16 9.67 -11.60
N PHE A 35 -4.77 10.84 -11.82
CA PHE A 35 -4.76 11.54 -13.11
C PHE A 35 -3.44 12.26 -13.42
N LEU A 36 -2.54 12.40 -12.43
CA LEU A 36 -1.22 12.99 -12.61
C LEU A 36 -0.22 11.88 -12.92
N GLY A 37 0.34 11.89 -14.13
CA GLY A 37 1.40 10.98 -14.55
C GLY A 37 0.94 9.89 -15.51
N ARG A 38 1.78 8.86 -15.68
CA ARG A 38 1.50 7.70 -16.54
C ARG A 38 0.82 6.60 -15.72
N PRO A 39 -0.08 5.82 -16.31
CA PRO A 39 -0.63 4.64 -15.65
C PRO A 39 0.51 3.67 -15.31
N VAL A 40 0.47 3.13 -14.09
CA VAL A 40 1.39 2.10 -13.62
C VAL A 40 0.63 0.78 -13.54
N THR A 41 1.23 -0.31 -14.01
CA THR A 41 0.66 -1.66 -13.94
C THR A 41 1.28 -2.42 -12.78
N GLY A 42 0.45 -3.05 -11.96
CA GLY A 42 0.88 -3.87 -10.84
C GLY A 42 -0.25 -4.12 -9.85
N GLN A 43 0.01 -4.93 -8.84
CA GLN A 43 -0.93 -5.17 -7.75
C GLN A 43 -0.92 -3.98 -6.79
N THR A 44 -2.11 -3.48 -6.43
CA THR A 44 -2.23 -2.35 -5.50
C THR A 44 -1.84 -2.74 -4.06
N LEU A 45 -0.94 -1.96 -3.46
CA LEU A 45 -0.61 -1.97 -2.04
C LEU A 45 -1.25 -0.72 -1.40
N ASP A 46 -2.39 -0.88 -0.72
CA ASP A 46 -3.12 0.23 -0.08
C ASP A 46 -2.53 0.54 1.31
N VAL A 47 -1.95 1.72 1.46
CA VAL A 47 -1.28 2.15 2.70
C VAL A 47 -2.15 3.05 3.58
N ARG A 48 -3.42 3.32 3.23
CA ARG A 48 -4.30 4.25 3.97
C ARG A 48 -4.63 3.80 5.39
N CYS A 49 -4.51 2.50 5.65
CA CYS A 49 -4.69 1.93 6.98
C CYS A 49 -3.50 2.26 7.90
N HIS A 50 -2.30 2.46 7.34
CA HIS A 50 -1.10 2.85 8.06
C HIS A 50 -0.97 4.38 8.09
N ARG A 51 -1.70 5.04 9.00
CA ARG A 51 -1.67 6.50 9.17
C ARG A 51 -0.67 6.88 10.27
N GLY A 52 0.12 7.93 10.04
CA GLY A 52 1.12 8.41 11.00
C GLY A 52 0.60 9.46 11.99
N HIS A 53 -0.64 9.31 12.49
CA HIS A 53 -1.27 10.31 13.37
C HIS A 53 -1.33 9.83 14.82
N CYS A 54 -0.17 9.80 15.47
CA CYS A 54 -0.06 9.86 16.92
C CYS A 54 0.00 11.31 17.42
#